data_AF-A0A1C7IAW9-F1
#
_entry.id   AF-A0A1C7IAW9-F1
#
_cell.length_a   1.000
_cell.length_b   1.000
_cell.length_c   1.000
_cell.angle_alpha   90.00
_cell.angle_beta   90.00
_cell.angle_gamma   90.00
#
_symmetry.space_group_name_H-M   'P 1'
#
loop_
_entity.id
_entity.type
_entity.pdbx_description
1 polymer ?
#
loop_
_entity_poly.entity_id
_entity_poly.type
_entity_poly.pdbx_seq_one_letter_code
_entity_poly.pdbx_strand_id
1 'polypeptide(L)'
;MILKKKRINKLSCLDFINQGEKIVVALRDAMRFKDILVKLGFSDELNEGERILPLSMNPSTTRNAEKFYVIDKTKPKETYSQTLWWTRHEWAGRGETKEVTDYVSIPRKRFPRTEYAPYSVELILKYDDYGQLMVITDPIMFRKSDEKLILNTINIFLISFQECEVLTDNLEKLLPIQVVRLNWEVLPKGEYPWSKMRDNLERMSVRKGKTARQMMMDKCEYINSFHPDFRAYGKSGFSGYVIFGFQDRNLYVLESVYPNNATYVFGTDWEELSKLSKAEILNDNLQNARLIHHDNWQKEITELLEA
;
A
#
# COMPACT_ATOMS: atom_id res chain seq x y z
N MET A 1 -15.41 -3.24 2.44
CA MET A 1 -14.21 -3.92 1.89
C MET A 1 -13.58 -4.80 2.97
N ILE A 2 -13.21 -6.06 2.66
CA ILE A 2 -12.45 -6.91 3.59
C ILE A 2 -10.95 -6.72 3.35
N LEU A 3 -10.22 -6.27 4.36
CA LEU A 3 -8.78 -6.11 4.36
C LEU A 3 -8.13 -7.38 4.91
N LYS A 4 -7.43 -8.15 4.06
CA LYS A 4 -6.65 -9.33 4.47
C LYS A 4 -5.16 -9.06 4.32
N LYS A 5 -4.51 -8.63 5.40
CA LYS A 5 -3.08 -8.27 5.42
C LYS A 5 -2.51 -8.51 6.82
N LYS A 6 -1.19 -8.71 6.93
CA LYS A 6 -0.52 -8.80 8.23
C LYS A 6 -0.53 -7.46 9.00
N ARG A 7 -0.36 -6.35 8.28
CA ARG A 7 -0.46 -4.97 8.78
C ARG A 7 -0.49 -3.98 7.61
N ILE A 8 -0.83 -2.73 7.89
CA ILE A 8 -0.71 -1.59 6.98
C ILE A 8 0.18 -0.50 7.59
N ASN A 9 0.88 0.25 6.73
CA ASN A 9 1.74 1.36 7.16
C ASN A 9 1.19 2.75 6.75
N LYS A 10 0.16 2.77 5.90
CA LYS A 10 -0.52 3.96 5.37
C LYS A 10 -2.00 3.65 5.19
N LEU A 11 -2.85 4.67 5.21
CA LEU A 11 -4.29 4.54 5.00
C LEU A 11 -4.71 4.59 3.52
N SER A 12 -3.80 4.36 2.58
CA SER A 12 -4.10 4.47 1.13
C SER A 12 -5.20 3.52 0.65
N CYS A 13 -5.44 2.42 1.37
CA CYS A 13 -6.56 1.53 1.10
C CYS A 13 -7.93 2.13 1.46
N LEU A 14 -7.96 3.30 2.09
CA LEU A 14 -9.16 4.03 2.51
C LEU A 14 -9.26 5.42 1.85
N ASP A 15 -8.50 5.67 0.78
CA ASP A 15 -8.47 6.98 0.09
C ASP A 15 -9.83 7.40 -0.50
N PHE A 16 -10.77 6.46 -0.63
CA PHE A 16 -12.13 6.71 -1.11
C PHE A 16 -13.10 7.22 -0.01
N ILE A 17 -12.68 7.25 1.26
CA ILE A 17 -13.48 7.73 2.40
C ILE A 17 -13.26 9.24 2.56
N ASN A 18 -14.34 10.02 2.64
CA ASN A 18 -14.22 11.47 2.77
C ASN A 18 -13.83 11.89 4.19
N GLN A 19 -13.10 13.01 4.29
CA GLN A 19 -12.78 13.60 5.59
C GLN A 19 -14.05 13.98 6.35
N GLY A 20 -14.12 13.62 7.63
CA GLY A 20 -15.27 13.89 8.51
C GLY A 20 -16.31 12.77 8.60
N GLU A 21 -16.23 11.76 7.74
CA GLU A 21 -17.08 10.56 7.85
C GLU A 21 -16.73 9.75 9.11
N LYS A 22 -17.71 9.08 9.71
CA LYS A 22 -17.48 8.16 10.82
C LYS A 22 -17.28 6.75 10.29
N ILE A 23 -16.25 6.09 10.79
CA ILE A 23 -15.90 4.72 10.41
C ILE A 23 -15.87 3.80 11.63
N VAL A 24 -16.24 2.55 11.44
CA VAL A 24 -16.09 1.49 12.43
C VAL A 24 -15.14 0.43 11.87
N VAL A 25 -14.16 0.00 12.64
CA VAL A 25 -13.34 -1.16 12.29
C VAL A 25 -14.00 -2.39 12.90
N ALA A 26 -14.25 -3.40 12.08
CA ALA A 26 -15.01 -4.58 12.47
C ALA A 26 -14.33 -5.88 12.03
N LEU A 27 -14.61 -6.95 12.76
CA LEU A 27 -14.36 -8.33 12.37
C LEU A 27 -15.70 -9.06 12.38
N ARG A 28 -16.12 -9.60 11.23
CA ARG A 28 -17.29 -10.47 11.12
C ARG A 28 -16.90 -11.93 11.33
N ASP A 29 -17.87 -12.74 11.75
CA ASP A 29 -17.68 -14.17 12.01
C ASP A 29 -16.48 -14.40 12.96
N ALA A 30 -16.46 -13.61 14.04
CA ALA A 30 -15.36 -13.53 14.99
C ALA A 30 -15.19 -14.81 15.83
N MET A 31 -16.21 -15.68 15.85
CA MET A 31 -16.17 -16.94 16.58
C MET A 31 -15.02 -17.86 16.13
N ARG A 32 -14.59 -17.76 14.86
CA ARG A 32 -13.39 -18.43 14.32
C ARG A 32 -12.10 -18.09 15.08
N PHE A 33 -12.08 -16.98 15.81
CA PHE A 33 -10.92 -16.47 16.52
C PHE A 33 -11.10 -16.50 18.05
N LYS A 34 -11.96 -17.38 18.58
CA LYS A 34 -12.26 -17.48 20.03
C LYS A 34 -11.01 -17.43 20.92
N ASP A 35 -10.00 -18.25 20.64
CA ASP A 35 -8.77 -18.28 21.44
C ASP A 35 -8.03 -16.94 21.48
N ILE A 36 -8.12 -16.16 20.41
CA ILE A 36 -7.49 -14.83 20.30
C ILE A 36 -8.33 -13.80 21.06
N LEU A 37 -9.67 -13.90 20.99
CA LEU A 37 -10.58 -13.00 21.73
C LEU A 37 -10.37 -13.13 23.24
N VAL A 38 -10.29 -14.36 23.75
CA VAL A 38 -10.01 -14.61 25.18
C VAL A 38 -8.62 -14.06 25.56
N LYS A 39 -7.60 -14.29 24.73
CA LYS A 39 -6.25 -13.71 24.94
C LYS A 39 -6.22 -12.19 24.91
N LEU A 40 -7.12 -11.54 24.16
CA LEU A 40 -7.25 -10.08 24.14
C LEU A 40 -7.90 -9.54 25.42
N GLY A 41 -8.65 -10.37 26.15
CA GLY A 41 -9.25 -10.04 27.44
C GLY A 41 -10.77 -10.24 27.52
N PHE A 42 -11.42 -10.77 26.48
CA PHE A 42 -12.85 -11.11 26.54
C PHE A 42 -13.10 -12.34 27.42
N SER A 43 -14.33 -12.52 27.89
CA SER A 43 -14.70 -13.71 28.65
C SER A 43 -14.71 -14.97 27.78
N ASP A 44 -14.67 -16.16 28.39
CA ASP A 44 -14.80 -17.43 27.67
C ASP A 44 -16.20 -17.65 27.05
N GLU A 45 -17.21 -16.95 27.58
CA GLU A 45 -18.61 -17.01 27.14
C GLU A 45 -18.87 -16.10 25.94
N LEU A 46 -18.07 -15.04 25.75
CA LEU A 46 -18.18 -14.08 24.66
C LEU A 46 -19.58 -13.44 24.58
N ASN A 47 -20.07 -12.92 25.70
CA ASN A 47 -21.40 -12.35 25.81
C ASN A 47 -21.53 -11.07 24.96
N GLU A 48 -22.72 -10.85 24.40
CA GLU A 48 -23.03 -9.63 23.67
C GLU A 48 -22.88 -8.39 24.57
N GLY A 49 -22.27 -7.33 24.04
CA GLY A 49 -22.05 -6.08 24.76
C GLY A 49 -20.80 -6.08 25.64
N GLU A 50 -20.06 -7.18 25.74
CA GLU A 50 -18.74 -7.17 26.38
C GLU A 50 -17.83 -6.14 25.71
N ARG A 51 -17.17 -5.35 26.53
CA ARG A 51 -16.26 -4.29 26.10
C ARG A 51 -14.94 -4.41 26.84
N ILE A 52 -13.86 -4.39 26.08
CA ILE A 52 -12.51 -4.48 26.63
C ILE A 52 -11.59 -3.44 26.00
N LEU A 53 -10.61 -3.01 26.79
CA LEU A 53 -9.38 -2.46 26.23
C LEU A 53 -8.42 -3.64 25.98
N PRO A 54 -8.04 -3.96 24.72
CA PRO A 54 -7.32 -5.17 24.41
C PRO A 54 -5.94 -5.20 25.08
N LEU A 55 -5.59 -6.36 25.65
CA LEU A 55 -4.32 -6.59 26.34
C LEU A 55 -3.09 -6.34 25.45
N SER A 56 -2.02 -5.83 26.09
CA SER A 56 -0.72 -5.51 25.48
C SER A 56 0.07 -6.75 25.05
N MET A 57 -0.33 -7.37 23.94
CA MET A 57 0.32 -8.55 23.36
C MET A 57 1.21 -8.24 22.15
N ASN A 58 0.95 -7.15 21.42
CA ASN A 58 1.69 -6.78 20.22
C ASN A 58 1.89 -5.27 20.15
N PRO A 59 2.78 -4.75 19.29
CA PRO A 59 3.08 -3.31 19.25
C PRO A 59 1.86 -2.40 19.06
N SER A 60 0.80 -2.85 18.36
CA SER A 60 -0.41 -2.05 18.15
C SER A 60 -1.30 -2.04 19.39
N THR A 61 -1.47 -3.18 20.07
CA THR A 61 -2.23 -3.22 21.34
C THR A 61 -1.45 -2.58 22.49
N THR A 62 -0.12 -2.69 22.50
CA THR A 62 0.74 -1.95 23.45
C THR A 62 0.60 -0.44 23.28
N ARG A 63 0.61 0.10 22.05
CA ARG A 63 0.35 1.54 21.83
C ARG A 63 -1.10 1.95 22.14
N ASN A 64 -2.01 0.97 22.16
CA ASN A 64 -3.40 1.21 22.49
C ASN A 64 -3.62 1.32 24.00
N ALA A 65 -2.93 0.50 24.80
CA ALA A 65 -3.08 0.46 26.25
C ALA A 65 -2.04 1.34 26.99
N GLU A 66 -0.83 1.46 26.45
CA GLU A 66 0.28 2.14 27.10
C GLU A 66 0.72 3.40 26.34
N LYS A 67 1.25 4.36 27.09
CA LYS A 67 1.94 5.50 26.49
C LYS A 67 3.16 5.04 25.70
N PHE A 68 3.45 5.74 24.61
CA PHE A 68 4.56 5.37 23.73
C PHE A 68 5.34 6.59 23.27
N TYR A 69 6.53 6.34 22.71
CA TYR A 69 7.47 7.39 22.36
C TYR A 69 7.87 7.30 20.89
N VAL A 70 7.91 8.45 20.22
CA VAL A 70 8.50 8.59 18.89
C VAL A 70 9.85 9.28 19.01
N ILE A 71 10.89 8.65 18.48
CA ILE A 71 12.27 9.16 18.52
C ILE A 71 12.43 10.25 17.46
N ASP A 72 12.89 11.42 17.88
CA ASP A 72 13.27 12.51 16.99
C ASP A 72 14.79 12.48 16.74
N LYS A 73 15.18 11.88 15.62
CA LYS A 73 16.60 11.78 15.21
C LYS A 73 17.15 13.06 14.58
N THR A 74 16.30 14.07 14.34
CA THR A 74 16.72 15.34 13.72
C THR A 74 17.38 16.27 14.73
N LYS A 75 17.14 16.06 16.03
CA LYS A 75 17.67 16.87 17.13
C LYS A 75 18.92 16.24 17.76
N PRO A 76 19.81 17.05 18.35
CA PRO A 76 20.96 16.54 19.10
C PRO A 76 20.50 15.70 20.30
N LYS A 77 21.37 14.78 20.74
CA LYS A 77 21.07 13.91 21.88
C LYS A 77 20.94 14.71 23.19
N GLU A 78 19.88 14.44 23.95
CA GLU A 78 19.67 14.91 25.32
C GLU A 78 20.32 13.97 26.33
N THR A 79 20.71 14.50 27.49
CA THR A 79 21.14 13.70 28.64
C THR A 79 19.91 13.26 29.43
N TYR A 80 19.84 11.97 29.77
CA TYR A 80 18.81 11.42 30.66
C TYR A 80 19.46 10.53 31.72
N SER A 81 18.79 10.38 32.87
CA SER A 81 19.21 9.46 33.92
C SER A 81 18.63 8.07 33.66
N GLN A 82 19.48 7.05 33.68
CA GLN A 82 19.06 5.65 33.64
C GLN A 82 19.36 5.00 35.00
N THR A 83 18.31 4.53 35.66
CA THR A 83 18.44 3.72 36.87
C THR A 83 18.86 2.30 36.51
N LEU A 84 19.88 1.77 37.19
CA LEU A 84 20.37 0.40 37.05
C LEU A 84 20.42 -0.27 38.42
N TRP A 85 20.06 -1.55 38.47
CA TRP A 85 20.36 -2.42 39.60
C TRP A 85 21.82 -2.88 39.44
N TRP A 86 22.71 -2.46 40.35
CA TRP A 86 24.15 -2.63 40.16
C TRP A 86 24.84 -3.09 41.44
N THR A 87 25.71 -4.10 41.29
CA THR A 87 26.55 -4.61 42.36
C THR A 87 27.95 -3.99 42.27
N ARG A 88 28.43 -3.43 43.39
CA ARG A 88 29.78 -2.89 43.52
C ARG A 88 30.44 -3.38 44.81
N HIS A 89 31.77 -3.45 44.80
CA HIS A 89 32.55 -3.73 45.99
C HIS A 89 32.86 -2.40 46.68
N GLU A 90 32.34 -2.22 47.89
CA GLU A 90 32.65 -1.08 48.73
C GLU A 90 33.65 -1.48 49.81
N TRP A 91 34.54 -0.57 50.17
CA TRP A 91 35.52 -0.82 51.22
C TRP A 91 34.83 -0.95 52.58
N ALA A 92 35.09 -2.05 53.29
CA ALA A 92 34.53 -2.35 54.61
C ALA A 92 35.53 -2.11 55.77
N GLY A 93 36.76 -1.68 55.46
CA GLY A 93 37.83 -1.43 56.44
C GLY A 93 38.88 -2.56 56.49
N ARG A 94 40.07 -2.26 57.04
CA ARG A 94 41.13 -3.24 57.36
C ARG A 94 41.65 -4.14 56.23
N GLY A 95 41.50 -3.77 54.95
CA GLY A 95 41.87 -4.68 53.85
C GLY A 95 40.67 -5.30 53.15
N GLU A 96 39.48 -5.18 53.73
CA GLU A 96 38.30 -5.93 53.30
C GLU A 96 37.36 -5.08 52.44
N THR A 97 36.74 -5.73 51.46
CA THR A 97 35.65 -5.17 50.66
C THR A 97 34.39 -5.99 50.85
N LYS A 98 33.24 -5.33 50.84
CA LYS A 98 31.93 -5.95 50.89
C LYS A 98 31.15 -5.65 49.60
N GLU A 99 30.46 -6.66 49.08
CA GLU A 99 29.53 -6.46 47.98
C GLU A 99 28.26 -5.74 48.46
N VAL A 100 27.91 -4.68 47.74
CA VAL A 100 26.70 -3.90 47.94
C VAL A 100 25.98 -3.85 46.59
N THR A 101 24.70 -4.23 46.60
CA THR A 101 23.83 -4.13 45.43
C THR A 101 22.72 -3.12 45.71
N ASP A 102 22.61 -2.11 44.86
CA ASP A 102 21.61 -1.05 45.00
C ASP A 102 21.28 -0.41 43.63
N TYR A 103 20.28 0.47 43.60
CA TYR A 103 19.93 1.29 42.45
C TYR A 103 20.92 2.44 42.26
N VAL A 104 21.55 2.51 41.09
CA VAL A 104 22.42 3.63 40.69
C VAL A 104 21.82 4.38 39.51
N SER A 105 21.91 5.71 39.53
CA SER A 105 21.47 6.58 38.44
C SER A 105 22.67 6.99 37.58
N ILE A 106 22.71 6.52 36.32
CA ILE A 106 23.81 6.83 35.39
C ILE A 106 23.32 7.79 34.30
N PRO A 107 24.01 8.93 34.08
CA PRO A 107 23.69 9.83 32.98
C PRO A 107 24.06 9.17 31.65
N ARG A 108 23.10 9.11 30.73
CA ARG A 108 23.25 8.57 29.37
C ARG A 108 22.76 9.59 28.35
N LYS A 109 23.24 9.51 27.11
CA LYS A 109 22.76 10.35 26.00
C LYS A 109 21.77 9.57 25.13
N ARG A 110 20.62 10.15 24.82
CA ARG A 110 19.62 9.59 23.88
C ARG A 110 19.10 10.66 22.94
N PHE A 111 18.55 10.26 21.79
CA PHE A 111 17.78 11.19 20.97
C PHE A 111 16.51 11.61 21.70
N PRO A 112 16.09 12.88 21.59
CA PRO A 112 14.84 13.36 22.16
C PRO A 112 13.67 12.49 21.71
N ARG A 113 12.70 12.32 22.62
CA ARG A 113 11.52 11.49 22.39
C ARG A 113 10.28 12.32 22.64
N THR A 114 9.32 12.26 21.70
CA THR A 114 7.99 12.83 21.91
C THR A 114 7.11 11.74 22.52
N GLU A 115 6.59 11.99 23.71
CA GLU A 115 5.61 11.12 24.37
C GLU A 115 4.24 11.30 23.71
N TYR A 116 3.53 10.21 23.50
CA TYR A 116 2.15 10.17 23.05
C TYR A 116 1.32 9.37 24.05
N ALA A 117 0.13 9.88 24.34
CA ALA A 117 -0.87 9.14 25.11
C ALA A 117 -1.28 7.85 24.39
N PRO A 118 -1.71 6.82 25.13
CA PRO A 118 -2.31 5.63 24.53
C PRO A 118 -3.52 6.00 23.68
N TYR A 119 -3.77 5.20 22.63
CA TYR A 119 -4.94 5.42 21.77
C TYR A 119 -6.26 5.03 22.43
N SER A 120 -6.23 4.12 23.40
CA SER A 120 -7.36 3.72 24.25
C SER A 120 -8.62 3.29 23.49
N VAL A 121 -8.46 2.61 22.36
CA VAL A 121 -9.60 2.10 21.57
C VAL A 121 -10.09 0.78 22.16
N GLU A 122 -11.33 0.76 22.58
CA GLU A 122 -11.99 -0.45 23.09
C GLU A 122 -12.58 -1.29 21.95
N LEU A 123 -12.65 -2.60 22.18
CA LEU A 123 -13.29 -3.58 21.32
C LEU A 123 -14.59 -4.04 21.98
N ILE A 124 -15.65 -4.17 21.20
CA ILE A 124 -17.00 -4.51 21.65
C ILE A 124 -17.49 -5.76 20.92
N LEU A 125 -18.06 -6.71 21.65
CA LEU A 125 -18.77 -7.86 21.06
C LEU A 125 -20.20 -7.48 20.71
N LYS A 126 -20.62 -7.82 19.49
CA LYS A 126 -21.99 -7.59 19.00
C LYS A 126 -22.41 -8.76 18.12
N TYR A 127 -23.68 -9.12 18.10
CA TYR A 127 -24.21 -10.05 17.11
C TYR A 127 -24.84 -9.29 15.94
N ASP A 128 -24.65 -9.79 14.72
CA ASP A 128 -25.40 -9.28 13.56
C ASP A 128 -26.81 -9.87 13.49
N ASP A 129 -27.61 -9.37 12.53
CA ASP A 129 -29.00 -9.79 12.32
C ASP A 129 -29.14 -11.29 11.99
N TYR A 130 -28.04 -11.95 11.62
CA TYR A 130 -27.97 -13.38 11.31
C TYR A 130 -27.45 -14.22 12.49
N GLY A 131 -27.20 -13.60 13.65
CA GLY A 131 -26.68 -14.25 14.84
C GLY A 131 -25.18 -14.59 14.76
N GLN A 132 -24.42 -13.94 13.88
CA GLN A 132 -22.97 -14.10 13.82
C GLN A 132 -22.28 -13.12 14.75
N LEU A 133 -21.32 -13.64 15.54
CA LEU A 133 -20.51 -12.81 16.43
C LEU A 133 -19.62 -11.86 15.63
N MET A 134 -19.63 -10.60 16.01
CA MET A 134 -18.78 -9.54 15.50
C MET A 134 -17.96 -8.91 16.62
N VAL A 135 -16.75 -8.45 16.28
CA VAL A 135 -15.97 -7.52 17.11
C VAL A 135 -15.97 -6.18 16.41
N ILE A 136 -16.33 -5.11 17.11
CA ILE A 136 -16.38 -3.76 16.55
C ILE A 136 -15.64 -2.77 17.45
N THR A 137 -15.28 -1.62 16.89
CA THR A 137 -14.87 -0.45 17.67
C THR A 137 -16.02 0.53 17.81
N ASP A 138 -15.89 1.51 18.70
CA ASP A 138 -16.69 2.73 18.59
C ASP A 138 -16.41 3.46 17.26
N PRO A 139 -17.36 4.26 16.76
CA PRO A 139 -17.15 5.06 15.57
C PRO A 139 -16.01 6.08 15.74
N ILE A 140 -15.05 6.03 14.81
CA ILE A 140 -13.90 6.94 14.74
C ILE A 140 -14.14 7.92 13.60
N MET A 141 -13.91 9.21 13.84
CA MET A 141 -14.00 10.22 12.77
C MET A 141 -12.80 10.12 11.84
N PHE A 142 -13.03 9.97 10.54
CA PHE A 142 -12.00 9.89 9.52
C PHE A 142 -11.41 11.27 9.26
N ARG A 143 -10.39 11.65 10.04
CA ARG A 143 -9.67 12.92 9.93
C ARG A 143 -8.18 12.68 9.79
N LYS A 144 -7.50 13.58 9.07
CA LYS A 144 -6.04 13.58 8.96
C LYS A 144 -5.33 13.68 10.32
N SER A 145 -5.92 14.38 11.30
CA SER A 145 -5.39 14.43 12.67
C SER A 145 -5.38 13.05 13.35
N ASP A 146 -6.32 12.19 12.97
CA ASP A 146 -6.58 10.88 13.58
C ASP A 146 -5.96 9.74 12.77
N GLU A 147 -5.17 10.06 11.73
CA GLU A 147 -4.56 9.06 10.83
C GLU A 147 -3.79 7.98 11.59
N LYS A 148 -2.99 8.38 12.59
CA LYS A 148 -2.20 7.44 13.40
C LYS A 148 -3.07 6.57 14.30
N LEU A 149 -4.15 7.13 14.83
CA LEU A 149 -5.14 6.41 15.63
C LEU A 149 -5.80 5.33 14.76
N ILE A 150 -6.38 5.72 13.62
CA ILE A 150 -7.06 4.81 12.68
C ILE A 150 -6.10 3.72 12.20
N LEU A 151 -4.86 4.09 11.84
CA LEU A 151 -3.83 3.14 11.43
C LEU A 151 -3.51 2.14 12.54
N ASN A 152 -3.41 2.58 13.79
CA ASN A 152 -3.18 1.69 14.93
C ASN A 152 -4.38 0.77 15.15
N THR A 153 -5.59 1.31 15.12
CA THR A 153 -6.85 0.55 15.26
C THR A 153 -6.95 -0.57 14.23
N ILE A 154 -6.76 -0.26 12.94
CA ILE A 154 -6.78 -1.29 11.89
C ILE A 154 -5.69 -2.34 12.13
N ASN A 155 -4.50 -1.93 12.56
CA ASN A 155 -3.42 -2.86 12.85
C ASN A 155 -3.64 -3.71 14.11
N ILE A 156 -4.48 -3.29 15.07
CA ILE A 156 -4.92 -4.17 16.18
C ILE A 156 -5.66 -5.37 15.59
N PHE A 157 -6.58 -5.14 14.65
CA PHE A 157 -7.34 -6.21 14.01
C PHE A 157 -6.46 -7.05 13.08
N LEU A 158 -5.67 -6.44 12.19
CA LEU A 158 -4.85 -7.18 11.24
C LEU A 158 -3.78 -8.05 11.90
N ILE A 159 -3.17 -7.59 13.00
CA ILE A 159 -2.16 -8.39 13.70
C ILE A 159 -2.84 -9.53 14.49
N SER A 160 -4.00 -9.27 15.08
CA SER A 160 -4.72 -10.27 15.90
C SER A 160 -5.43 -11.31 15.05
N PHE A 161 -6.11 -10.89 13.98
CA PHE A 161 -7.06 -11.71 13.23
C PHE A 161 -6.68 -11.90 11.75
N GLN A 162 -5.65 -11.19 11.26
CA GLN A 162 -5.23 -11.17 9.84
C GLN A 162 -6.27 -10.61 8.86
N GLU A 163 -7.44 -10.25 9.34
CA GLU A 163 -8.50 -9.62 8.56
C GLU A 163 -9.31 -8.61 9.36
N CYS A 164 -9.89 -7.64 8.66
CA CYS A 164 -10.91 -6.72 9.19
C CYS A 164 -11.72 -6.08 8.06
N GLU A 165 -12.81 -5.45 8.43
CA GLU A 165 -13.62 -4.58 7.58
C GLU A 165 -13.61 -3.16 8.13
N VAL A 166 -13.71 -2.18 7.24
CA VAL A 166 -14.02 -0.79 7.59
C VAL A 166 -15.44 -0.50 7.10
N LEU A 167 -16.31 -0.15 8.04
CA LEU A 167 -17.74 0.02 7.88
C LEU A 167 -18.15 1.47 8.20
N THR A 168 -19.37 1.84 7.82
CA THR A 168 -19.99 3.08 8.32
C THR A 168 -20.31 2.97 9.81
N ASP A 169 -20.70 4.08 10.45
CA ASP A 169 -21.21 4.07 11.82
C ASP A 169 -22.51 3.26 11.99
N ASN A 170 -23.25 3.06 10.90
CA ASN A 170 -24.40 2.15 10.84
C ASN A 170 -24.02 0.69 10.50
N LEU A 171 -22.72 0.34 10.53
CA LEU A 171 -22.20 -1.00 10.23
C LEU A 171 -22.43 -1.49 8.79
N GLU A 172 -22.67 -0.58 7.86
CA GLU A 172 -22.83 -0.90 6.44
C GLU A 172 -21.48 -0.96 5.73
N LYS A 173 -21.42 -1.74 4.65
CA LYS A 173 -20.19 -1.90 3.86
C LYS A 173 -19.89 -0.62 3.10
N LEU A 174 -18.73 -0.04 3.37
CA LEU A 174 -18.13 0.96 2.50
C LEU A 174 -17.59 0.25 1.25
N LEU A 175 -18.14 0.62 0.10
CA LEU A 175 -17.68 0.17 -1.21
C LEU A 175 -16.76 1.25 -1.79
N PRO A 176 -15.52 0.89 -2.19
CA PRO A 176 -14.70 1.83 -2.93
C PRO A 176 -15.45 2.24 -4.19
N ILE A 177 -15.48 3.54 -4.48
CA ILE A 177 -15.95 4.02 -5.78
C ILE A 177 -15.12 3.29 -6.84
N GLN A 178 -15.78 2.67 -7.81
CA GLN A 178 -15.07 2.05 -8.93
C GLN A 178 -14.37 3.17 -9.71
N VAL A 179 -13.08 3.37 -9.44
CA VAL A 179 -12.27 4.37 -10.12
C VAL A 179 -12.02 3.87 -11.54
N VAL A 180 -12.84 4.34 -12.49
CA VAL A 180 -12.61 4.11 -13.92
C VAL A 180 -11.47 5.04 -14.36
N ARG A 181 -10.27 4.49 -14.48
CA ARG A 181 -9.12 5.23 -15.02
C ARG A 181 -9.23 5.29 -16.54
N LEU A 182 -9.63 6.43 -17.09
CA LEU A 182 -9.75 6.68 -18.53
C LEU A 182 -8.39 7.00 -19.18
N ASN A 183 -7.32 6.34 -18.74
CA ASN A 183 -5.95 6.55 -19.23
C ASN A 183 -5.74 6.02 -20.65
N TRP A 184 -6.69 5.25 -21.17
CA TRP A 184 -6.55 4.55 -22.45
C TRP A 184 -7.85 4.57 -23.23
N GLU A 185 -7.73 4.70 -24.54
CA GLU A 185 -8.81 4.49 -25.50
C GLU A 185 -8.56 3.17 -26.21
N VAL A 186 -9.31 2.15 -25.80
CA VAL A 186 -9.27 0.82 -26.44
C VAL A 186 -10.01 0.89 -27.77
N LEU A 187 -9.37 0.42 -28.83
CA LEU A 187 -9.98 0.36 -30.15
C LEU A 187 -10.78 -0.94 -30.30
N PRO A 188 -11.91 -0.93 -31.03
CA PRO A 188 -12.66 -2.15 -31.30
C PRO A 188 -11.80 -3.19 -32.03
N LYS A 189 -12.07 -4.48 -31.79
CA LYS A 189 -11.37 -5.57 -32.47
C LYS A 189 -11.55 -5.46 -33.99
N GLY A 190 -10.46 -5.63 -34.74
CA GLY A 190 -10.46 -5.58 -36.20
C GLY A 190 -9.10 -5.20 -36.78
N GLU A 191 -8.94 -5.38 -38.09
CA GLU A 191 -7.74 -4.94 -38.78
C GLU A 191 -7.72 -3.41 -38.93
N TYR A 192 -6.60 -2.80 -38.54
CA TYR A 192 -6.37 -1.37 -38.71
C TYR A 192 -5.25 -1.16 -39.72
N PRO A 193 -5.58 -0.75 -40.96
CA PRO A 193 -4.57 -0.38 -41.95
C PRO A 193 -3.64 0.70 -41.40
N TRP A 194 -2.35 0.58 -41.70
CA TRP A 194 -1.32 1.51 -41.23
C TRP A 194 -1.65 2.97 -41.58
N SER A 195 -2.26 3.23 -42.74
CA SER A 195 -2.66 4.58 -43.17
C SER A 195 -3.57 5.30 -42.15
N LYS A 196 -4.60 4.62 -41.62
CA LYS A 196 -5.50 5.20 -40.62
C LYS A 196 -4.80 5.41 -39.28
N MET A 197 -3.92 4.48 -38.91
CA MET A 197 -3.15 4.58 -37.67
C MET A 197 -2.18 5.76 -37.74
N ARG A 198 -1.46 5.87 -38.84
CA ARG A 198 -0.54 6.95 -39.14
C ARG A 198 -1.23 8.30 -38.93
N ASP A 199 -2.40 8.53 -39.52
CA ASP A 199 -3.14 9.79 -39.36
C ASP A 199 -3.50 10.11 -37.89
N ASN A 200 -3.83 9.10 -37.09
CA ASN A 200 -4.09 9.27 -35.65
C ASN A 200 -2.82 9.64 -34.88
N LEU A 201 -1.72 8.91 -35.09
CA LEU A 201 -0.44 9.16 -34.45
C LEU A 201 0.15 10.52 -34.86
N GLU A 202 -0.04 10.88 -36.12
CA GLU A 202 0.33 12.17 -36.68
C GLU A 202 -0.41 13.33 -36.01
N ARG A 203 -1.70 13.18 -35.73
CA ARG A 203 -2.49 14.16 -34.96
C ARG A 203 -2.05 14.27 -33.50
N MET A 204 -1.62 13.16 -32.89
CA MET A 204 -1.13 13.15 -31.51
C MET A 204 0.27 13.79 -31.38
N SER A 205 1.09 13.73 -32.43
CA SER A 205 2.49 14.18 -32.43
C SER A 205 2.73 15.54 -33.10
N VAL A 206 1.67 16.31 -33.41
CA VAL A 206 1.73 17.61 -34.13
C VAL A 206 2.71 18.61 -33.51
N ARG A 207 2.88 18.61 -32.19
CA ARG A 207 3.73 19.58 -31.48
C ARG A 207 5.23 19.25 -31.48
N LYS A 208 5.68 18.24 -32.24
CA LYS A 208 7.08 17.76 -32.25
C LYS A 208 7.78 17.98 -33.59
N GLY A 209 9.11 18.02 -33.55
CA GLY A 209 9.95 18.19 -34.74
C GLY A 209 9.82 17.03 -35.74
N LYS A 210 9.93 17.36 -37.03
CA LYS A 210 9.67 16.45 -38.17
C LYS A 210 10.48 15.14 -38.10
N THR A 211 11.77 15.22 -37.78
CA THR A 211 12.66 14.05 -37.74
C THR A 211 12.29 13.08 -36.62
N ALA A 212 12.09 13.59 -35.40
CA ALA A 212 11.72 12.77 -34.25
C ALA A 212 10.36 12.10 -34.47
N ARG A 213 9.41 12.82 -35.08
CA ARG A 213 8.10 12.26 -35.45
C ARG A 213 8.23 11.11 -36.44
N GLN A 214 9.02 11.28 -37.51
CA GLN A 214 9.23 10.21 -38.50
C GLN A 214 9.88 8.98 -37.87
N MET A 215 10.95 9.15 -37.09
CA MET A 215 11.63 8.04 -36.42
C MET A 215 10.70 7.22 -35.51
N MET A 216 9.83 7.87 -34.74
CA MET A 216 8.88 7.16 -33.88
C MET A 216 7.74 6.53 -34.67
N MET A 217 7.32 7.14 -35.79
CA MET A 217 6.36 6.53 -36.70
C MET A 217 6.90 5.26 -37.33
N ASP A 218 8.17 5.26 -37.78
CA ASP A 218 8.82 4.08 -38.37
C ASP A 218 8.88 2.92 -37.37
N LYS A 219 9.09 3.22 -36.07
CA LYS A 219 9.03 2.22 -35.00
C LYS A 219 7.63 1.65 -34.78
N CYS A 220 6.62 2.52 -34.72
CA CYS A 220 5.23 2.07 -34.66
C CYS A 220 4.82 1.26 -35.90
N GLU A 221 5.31 1.63 -37.09
CA GLU A 221 5.07 0.90 -38.34
C GLU A 221 5.69 -0.50 -38.28
N TYR A 222 6.92 -0.57 -37.77
CA TYR A 222 7.65 -1.81 -37.61
C TYR A 222 6.96 -2.78 -36.64
N ILE A 223 6.48 -2.30 -35.48
CA ILE A 223 5.70 -3.17 -34.58
C ILE A 223 4.38 -3.58 -35.22
N ASN A 224 3.73 -2.66 -35.95
CA ASN A 224 2.47 -2.93 -36.62
C ASN A 224 2.60 -4.00 -37.73
N SER A 225 3.78 -4.18 -38.34
CA SER A 225 3.98 -5.21 -39.37
C SER A 225 3.91 -6.65 -38.83
N PHE A 226 3.94 -6.84 -37.51
CA PHE A 226 3.73 -8.15 -36.87
C PHE A 226 2.25 -8.49 -36.66
N HIS A 227 1.33 -7.68 -37.20
CA HIS A 227 -0.12 -7.92 -37.18
C HIS A 227 -0.74 -8.06 -35.77
N PRO A 228 -0.64 -7.02 -34.91
CA PRO A 228 -1.28 -7.02 -33.60
C PRO A 228 -2.80 -7.01 -33.73
N ASP A 229 -3.45 -7.83 -32.89
CA ASP A 229 -4.90 -8.08 -32.84
C ASP A 229 -5.63 -7.20 -31.81
N PHE A 230 -4.87 -6.52 -30.94
CA PHE A 230 -5.38 -5.59 -29.94
C PHE A 230 -4.66 -4.25 -30.01
N ARG A 231 -5.41 -3.14 -29.80
CA ARG A 231 -4.86 -1.78 -29.84
C ARG A 231 -5.50 -0.86 -28.81
N ALA A 232 -4.68 -0.01 -28.22
CA ALA A 232 -5.13 1.10 -27.39
C ALA A 232 -4.24 2.33 -27.51
N TYR A 233 -4.85 3.52 -27.47
CA TYR A 233 -4.12 4.79 -27.43
C TYR A 233 -4.11 5.35 -26.02
N GLY A 234 -2.95 5.82 -25.58
CA GLY A 234 -2.81 6.48 -24.30
C GLY A 234 -3.45 7.86 -24.29
N LYS A 235 -4.20 8.14 -23.23
CA LYS A 235 -4.81 9.42 -22.87
C LYS A 235 -4.12 10.02 -21.64
N SER A 236 -4.29 11.32 -21.45
CA SER A 236 -3.81 12.05 -20.26
C SER A 236 -2.32 11.78 -19.97
N GLY A 237 -1.98 11.19 -18.82
CA GLY A 237 -0.60 10.89 -18.44
C GLY A 237 0.11 9.89 -19.36
N PHE A 238 -0.63 9.09 -20.13
CA PHE A 238 -0.11 8.16 -21.15
C PHE A 238 -0.24 8.70 -22.57
N SER A 239 -0.62 9.98 -22.75
CA SER A 239 -0.67 10.61 -24.07
C SER A 239 0.59 10.32 -24.87
N GLY A 240 0.41 9.92 -26.13
CA GLY A 240 1.49 9.57 -27.05
C GLY A 240 2.08 8.17 -26.86
N TYR A 241 1.50 7.32 -26.01
CA TYR A 241 1.77 5.88 -26.04
C TYR A 241 0.73 5.16 -26.87
N VAL A 242 1.17 4.11 -27.54
CA VAL A 242 0.37 3.20 -28.37
C VAL A 242 0.62 1.80 -27.88
N ILE A 243 -0.44 1.01 -27.81
CA ILE A 243 -0.35 -0.39 -27.43
C ILE A 243 -0.62 -1.24 -28.64
N PHE A 244 0.28 -2.18 -28.86
CA PHE A 244 0.16 -3.26 -29.80
C PHE A 244 0.08 -4.54 -28.98
N GLY A 245 -1.13 -5.10 -28.87
CA GLY A 245 -1.35 -6.37 -28.21
C GLY A 245 -1.31 -7.52 -29.21
N PHE A 246 -0.75 -8.63 -28.74
CA PHE A 246 -0.73 -9.93 -29.39
C PHE A 246 -1.41 -10.89 -28.41
N GLN A 247 -2.75 -10.90 -28.41
CA GLN A 247 -3.54 -11.54 -27.36
C GLN A 247 -3.26 -13.04 -27.26
N ASP A 248 -3.06 -13.72 -28.40
CA ASP A 248 -2.72 -15.14 -28.46
C ASP A 248 -1.43 -15.50 -27.71
N ARG A 249 -0.52 -14.54 -27.54
CA ARG A 249 0.76 -14.71 -26.82
C ARG A 249 0.77 -14.02 -25.46
N ASN A 250 -0.36 -13.44 -25.06
CA ASN A 250 -0.49 -12.62 -23.86
C ASN A 250 0.62 -11.56 -23.74
N LEU A 251 0.91 -10.88 -24.85
CA LEU A 251 2.03 -9.95 -24.98
C LEU A 251 1.52 -8.57 -25.42
N TYR A 252 1.92 -7.53 -24.69
CA TYR A 252 1.52 -6.16 -24.97
C TYR A 252 2.74 -5.25 -25.07
N VAL A 253 2.93 -4.66 -26.26
CA VAL A 253 4.03 -3.73 -26.56
C VAL A 253 3.52 -2.30 -26.50
N LEU A 254 4.04 -1.53 -25.54
CA LEU A 254 3.80 -0.10 -25.40
C LEU A 254 4.94 0.67 -26.08
N GLU A 255 4.62 1.31 -27.20
CA GLU A 255 5.56 2.18 -27.92
C GLU A 255 5.15 3.64 -27.78
N SER A 256 6.14 4.52 -27.61
CA SER A 256 5.90 5.95 -27.51
C SER A 256 6.15 6.65 -28.84
N VAL A 257 5.21 7.51 -29.26
CA VAL A 257 5.42 8.46 -30.36
C VAL A 257 6.23 9.69 -29.95
N TYR A 258 6.81 9.70 -28.74
CA TYR A 258 7.63 10.78 -28.23
C TYR A 258 9.08 10.34 -27.99
N PRO A 259 10.07 11.15 -28.40
CA PRO A 259 11.49 10.83 -28.19
C PRO A 259 11.84 10.79 -26.70
N ASN A 260 12.97 10.14 -26.38
CA ASN A 260 13.48 9.92 -25.01
C ASN A 260 12.57 9.07 -24.11
N ASN A 261 11.68 8.28 -24.71
CA ASN A 261 10.95 7.21 -24.04
C ASN A 261 11.51 5.84 -24.48
N ALA A 262 11.12 4.78 -23.78
CA ALA A 262 11.48 3.42 -24.12
C ALA A 262 10.24 2.66 -24.63
N THR A 263 10.47 1.56 -25.34
CA THR A 263 9.44 0.56 -25.58
C THR A 263 9.32 -0.31 -24.35
N TYR A 264 8.09 -0.51 -23.86
CA TYR A 264 7.82 -1.38 -22.74
C TYR A 264 7.06 -2.61 -23.19
N VAL A 265 7.41 -3.77 -22.66
CA VAL A 265 6.75 -5.03 -22.97
C VAL A 265 6.18 -5.63 -21.69
N PHE A 266 4.93 -6.05 -21.75
CA PHE A 266 4.22 -6.64 -20.63
C PHE A 266 3.66 -8.01 -21.01
N GLY A 267 3.75 -8.95 -20.06
CA GLY A 267 3.14 -10.28 -20.14
C GLY A 267 1.89 -10.43 -19.26
N THR A 268 1.34 -9.33 -18.74
CA THR A 268 0.11 -9.31 -17.93
C THR A 268 -1.06 -8.83 -18.78
N ASP A 269 -2.28 -9.28 -18.46
CA ASP A 269 -3.48 -8.85 -19.16
C ASP A 269 -3.62 -7.31 -19.15
N TRP A 270 -4.02 -6.79 -20.30
CA TRP A 270 -4.24 -5.39 -20.57
C TRP A 270 -5.17 -4.71 -19.54
N GLU A 271 -6.18 -5.44 -19.08
CA GLU A 271 -7.14 -4.94 -18.10
C GLU A 271 -6.48 -4.50 -16.79
N GLU A 272 -5.46 -5.23 -16.33
CA GLU A 272 -4.71 -4.90 -15.12
C GLU A 272 -3.76 -3.72 -15.36
N LEU A 273 -3.07 -3.68 -16.50
CA LEU A 273 -2.18 -2.59 -16.86
C LEU A 273 -2.91 -1.26 -17.01
N SER A 274 -4.12 -1.28 -17.59
CA SER A 274 -4.95 -0.09 -17.79
C SER A 274 -5.32 0.62 -16.48
N LYS A 275 -5.32 -0.13 -15.36
CA LYS A 275 -5.62 0.36 -14.01
C LYS A 275 -4.42 1.01 -13.33
N LEU A 276 -3.22 0.98 -13.89
CA LEU A 276 -2.01 1.50 -13.24
C LEU A 276 -1.59 2.88 -13.78
N SER A 277 -0.89 3.64 -12.94
CA SER A 277 -0.20 4.88 -13.29
C SER A 277 1.22 4.57 -13.76
N LYS A 278 1.85 5.51 -14.48
CA LYS A 278 3.25 5.37 -14.91
C LYS A 278 4.20 5.08 -13.73
N ALA A 279 3.97 5.71 -12.58
CA ALA A 279 4.79 5.52 -11.40
C ALA A 279 4.64 4.12 -10.82
N GLU A 280 3.41 3.60 -10.74
CA GLU A 280 3.15 2.22 -10.30
C GLU A 280 3.83 1.20 -11.23
N ILE A 281 3.69 1.37 -12.55
CA ILE A 281 4.34 0.49 -13.54
C ILE A 281 5.87 0.46 -13.36
N LEU A 282 6.50 1.63 -13.19
CA LEU A 282 7.95 1.73 -13.08
C LEU A 282 8.50 1.26 -11.72
N ASN A 283 7.80 1.53 -10.62
CA ASN A 283 8.26 1.18 -9.28
C ASN A 283 8.14 -0.30 -8.99
N ASP A 284 7.09 -0.94 -9.50
CA ASP A 284 6.82 -2.36 -9.28
C ASP A 284 7.51 -3.25 -10.34
N ASN A 285 8.28 -2.65 -11.26
CA ASN A 285 9.05 -3.30 -12.32
C ASN A 285 8.22 -4.34 -13.10
N LEU A 286 6.98 -3.96 -13.43
CA LEU A 286 5.98 -4.86 -14.03
C LEU A 286 6.23 -5.14 -15.51
N GLN A 287 7.17 -4.42 -16.13
CA GLN A 287 7.58 -4.70 -17.50
C GLN A 287 8.44 -5.97 -17.58
N ASN A 288 8.09 -6.87 -18.47
CA ASN A 288 8.91 -8.04 -18.82
C ASN A 288 10.20 -7.61 -19.54
N ALA A 289 10.11 -6.56 -20.36
CA ALA A 289 11.27 -5.96 -21.01
C ALA A 289 11.10 -4.44 -21.15
N ARG A 290 12.23 -3.74 -21.17
CA ARG A 290 12.33 -2.31 -21.45
C ARG A 290 13.41 -2.09 -22.50
N LEU A 291 13.00 -1.77 -23.73
CA LEU A 291 13.91 -1.60 -24.86
C LEU A 291 14.18 -0.11 -25.06
N ILE A 292 15.45 0.28 -24.95
CA ILE A 292 15.88 1.64 -25.22
C ILE A 292 16.11 1.77 -26.73
N HIS A 293 15.71 2.91 -27.30
CA HIS A 293 15.81 3.15 -28.74
C HIS A 293 17.27 3.37 -29.17
N HIS A 294 17.99 2.28 -29.45
CA HIS A 294 19.34 2.22 -30.04
C HIS A 294 19.32 1.48 -31.39
N ASP A 295 20.47 1.37 -32.06
CA ASP A 295 20.59 0.78 -33.40
C ASP A 295 20.09 -0.67 -33.49
N ASN A 296 20.16 -1.44 -32.40
CA ASN A 296 19.70 -2.83 -32.34
C ASN A 296 18.21 -3.00 -32.04
N TRP A 297 17.46 -1.90 -31.83
CA TRP A 297 16.07 -1.96 -31.36
C TRP A 297 15.16 -2.82 -32.26
N GLN A 298 15.33 -2.75 -33.58
CA GLN A 298 14.50 -3.56 -34.50
C GLN A 298 14.74 -5.05 -34.27
N LYS A 299 15.99 -5.47 -34.14
CA LYS A 299 16.36 -6.85 -33.88
C LYS A 299 15.79 -7.35 -32.55
N GLU A 300 15.89 -6.53 -31.49
CA GLU A 300 15.31 -6.85 -30.18
C GLU A 300 13.78 -7.03 -30.24
N ILE A 301 13.10 -6.20 -31.03
CA ILE A 301 11.65 -6.34 -31.27
C ILE A 301 11.33 -7.61 -32.05
N THR A 302 12.11 -7.93 -33.10
CA THR A 302 11.93 -9.17 -33.87
C THR A 302 12.07 -10.40 -32.97
N GLU A 303 13.15 -10.48 -32.20
CA GLU A 303 13.40 -11.60 -31.28
C GLU A 303 12.27 -11.76 -30.26
N LEU A 304 11.66 -10.65 -29.83
CA LEU A 304 10.58 -10.64 -28.86
C LEU A 304 9.21 -11.00 -29.46
N LEU A 305 8.97 -10.64 -30.73
CA LEU A 305 7.70 -10.87 -31.43
C LEU A 305 7.69 -12.13 -32.31
N GLU A 306 8.83 -12.78 -32.53
CA GLU A 306 8.95 -14.05 -33.25
C GLU A 306 9.24 -15.25 -32.34
N ALA A 307 9.52 -15.02 -31.06
CA ALA A 307 9.55 -16.06 -30.02
C ALA A 307 8.15 -16.65 -29.74
#